data_AF-A0A946QPK7-F1
#
_entry.id   AF-A0A946QPK7-F1
#
_cell.length_a   1.000
_cell.length_b   1.000
_cell.length_c   1.000
_cell.angle_alpha   90.00
_cell.angle_beta   90.00
_cell.angle_gamma   90.00
#
_symmetry.space_group_name_H-M   'P 1'
#
loop_
_entity.id
_entity.type
_entity.pdbx_description
1 polymer ?
#
loop_
_entity_poly.entity_id
_entity_poly.type
_entity_poly.pdbx_seq_one_letter_code
_entity_poly.pdbx_strand_id
1 'polypeptide(L)'
;MKKNKLIRFFKKLHKWPSIIIAFFAILFATSGIVMNHRQTFSPIDVSRKLLPSNYKYNNWNLAAVRGSVEIDSVSHLMYGNIGIWKTNDDFKNFEDFNQGFPKGIDNRKIYSVVRFKNEIFAGTQLGLYKRNVNGQDWQKLTLPVKKDRIADIALKNDTLLILTRHYLLTSTNGNDFHKIQLPEPVGYKKETGLFNTFWELHSGELFGLPGQLAVDLFGLVTIFLAITGLLHFFFPKIIRRRKKKEKKVSNLVGTKKVNLRWHNVVGYIFVLFLIINTFSGMHLRPPLLIPIANKKVGIIPNTHMDSPNPWFDKLRRVHFDDKNKQYIFSTSEGFYFADENFTGQLQPAFSQPPVSIMGCNVFKSLDEQNYLVGSFSGMFLWNTKTGAVHDFFTRQPYSAPERMASPIAANTVTGLVEGKENVFWFDFNNGVQGIVSMGVTPSFPEMSGEIRINSPMSLWNAALEIHTGRIFEHLVGPLYILYVPFAGICILLVLISGFFIWWMVYRKKG
;
A
#
# COMPACT_ATOMS: atom_id res chain seq x y z
N MET A 1 -37.23 27.12 25.85
CA MET A 1 -37.66 26.13 24.83
C MET A 1 -36.60 25.77 23.77
N LYS A 2 -35.85 26.72 23.19
CA LYS A 2 -34.85 26.44 22.13
C LYS A 2 -33.73 25.46 22.54
N LYS A 3 -33.13 25.61 23.73
CA LYS A 3 -32.06 24.72 24.26
C LYS A 3 -32.51 23.25 24.40
N ASN A 4 -33.72 23.00 24.91
CA ASN A 4 -34.23 21.63 25.07
C ASN A 4 -34.54 20.95 23.73
N LYS A 5 -35.02 21.72 22.72
CA LYS A 5 -35.18 21.20 21.35
C LYS A 5 -33.82 20.83 20.75
N LEU A 6 -32.81 21.68 20.91
CA LEU A 6 -31.45 21.45 20.41
C LEU A 6 -30.79 20.22 21.04
N ILE A 7 -30.88 20.05 22.36
CA ILE A 7 -30.36 18.85 23.06
C ILE A 7 -31.05 17.57 22.56
N ARG A 8 -32.38 17.59 22.36
CA ARG A 8 -33.11 16.44 21.82
C ARG A 8 -32.66 16.09 20.40
N PHE A 9 -32.40 17.11 19.58
CA PHE A 9 -31.89 16.94 18.22
C PHE A 9 -30.51 16.27 18.22
N PHE A 10 -29.53 16.82 18.94
CA PHE A 10 -28.19 16.22 19.02
C PHE A 10 -28.21 14.82 19.62
N LYS A 11 -29.06 14.53 20.61
CA LYS A 11 -29.23 13.16 21.14
C LYS A 11 -29.68 12.18 20.06
N LYS A 12 -30.57 12.59 19.14
CA LYS A 12 -30.97 11.74 18.01
C LYS A 12 -29.83 11.55 17.02
N LEU A 13 -29.14 12.63 16.66
CA LEU A 13 -27.98 12.62 15.76
C LEU A 13 -26.80 11.81 16.30
N HIS A 14 -26.60 11.78 17.62
CA HIS A 14 -25.57 10.97 18.22
C HIS A 14 -26.01 9.50 18.27
N LYS A 15 -27.23 9.23 18.71
CA LYS A 15 -27.70 7.87 19.01
C LYS A 15 -27.87 6.98 17.78
N TRP A 16 -28.55 7.44 16.73
CA TRP A 16 -28.91 6.54 15.63
C TRP A 16 -27.73 6.22 14.70
N PRO A 17 -26.96 7.22 14.24
CA PRO A 17 -25.73 6.96 13.50
C PRO A 17 -24.70 6.16 14.30
N SER A 18 -24.55 6.38 15.62
CA SER A 18 -23.59 5.62 16.43
C SER A 18 -23.85 4.12 16.46
N ILE A 19 -25.12 3.70 16.46
CA ILE A 19 -25.48 2.27 16.45
C ILE A 19 -25.04 1.61 15.14
N ILE A 20 -25.27 2.29 14.01
CA ILE A 20 -24.92 1.79 12.68
C ILE A 20 -23.39 1.76 12.53
N ILE A 21 -22.73 2.86 12.90
CA ILE A 21 -21.30 3.02 12.66
C ILE A 21 -20.42 2.26 13.66
N ALA A 22 -20.94 1.85 14.83
CA ALA A 22 -20.13 1.20 15.86
C ALA A 22 -19.40 -0.05 15.35
N PHE A 23 -20.06 -0.88 14.55
CA PHE A 23 -19.45 -2.07 13.95
C PHE A 23 -18.29 -1.69 13.02
N PHE A 24 -18.53 -0.76 12.09
CA PHE A 24 -17.50 -0.31 11.15
C PHE A 24 -16.37 0.44 11.84
N ALA A 25 -16.66 1.25 12.84
CA ALA A 25 -15.65 1.97 13.63
C ALA A 25 -14.68 1.00 14.33
N ILE A 26 -15.19 -0.14 14.83
CA ILE A 26 -14.35 -1.23 15.34
C ILE A 26 -13.48 -1.81 14.22
N LEU A 27 -14.06 -2.12 13.05
CA LEU A 27 -13.30 -2.63 11.91
C LEU A 27 -12.20 -1.67 11.47
N PHE A 28 -12.48 -0.37 11.32
CA PHE A 28 -11.49 0.65 10.99
C PHE A 28 -10.37 0.71 12.02
N ALA A 29 -10.72 0.72 13.31
CA ALA A 29 -9.73 0.79 14.39
C ALA A 29 -8.84 -0.46 14.44
N THR A 30 -9.41 -1.66 14.39
CA THR A 30 -8.63 -2.91 14.43
C THR A 30 -7.75 -3.07 13.20
N SER A 31 -8.29 -2.77 12.00
CA SER A 31 -7.51 -2.84 10.77
C SER A 31 -6.42 -1.77 10.70
N GLY A 32 -6.68 -0.56 11.19
CA GLY A 32 -5.71 0.53 11.26
C GLY A 32 -4.51 0.18 12.13
N ILE A 33 -4.74 -0.40 13.31
CA ILE A 33 -3.65 -0.87 14.20
C ILE A 33 -2.80 -1.94 13.52
N VAL A 34 -3.44 -2.91 12.85
CA VAL A 34 -2.70 -3.93 12.07
C VAL A 34 -1.87 -3.28 10.97
N MET A 35 -2.42 -2.27 10.29
CA MET A 35 -1.74 -1.57 9.20
C MET A 35 -0.52 -0.76 9.66
N ASN A 36 -0.60 -0.13 10.83
CA ASN A 36 0.52 0.62 11.43
C ASN A 36 1.72 -0.29 11.78
N HIS A 37 1.46 -1.55 12.13
CA HIS A 37 2.47 -2.50 12.62
C HIS A 37 2.77 -3.64 11.64
N ARG A 38 3.00 -3.29 10.36
CA ARG A 38 3.20 -4.27 9.28
C ARG A 38 4.27 -5.32 9.58
N GLN A 39 5.42 -4.92 10.12
CA GLN A 39 6.51 -5.85 10.46
C GLN A 39 6.10 -6.86 11.53
N THR A 40 5.45 -6.40 12.61
CA THR A 40 4.95 -7.24 13.70
C THR A 40 3.95 -8.30 13.22
N PHE A 41 3.06 -7.93 12.30
CA PHE A 41 2.03 -8.81 11.75
C PHE A 41 2.46 -9.56 10.47
N SER A 42 3.67 -9.32 9.97
CA SER A 42 4.18 -9.93 8.73
C SER A 42 4.18 -11.47 8.72
N PRO A 43 4.32 -12.19 9.86
CA PRO A 43 4.25 -13.66 9.88
C PRO A 43 2.82 -14.24 9.84
N ILE A 44 1.79 -13.40 9.91
CA ILE A 44 0.40 -13.83 9.99
C ILE A 44 -0.27 -13.72 8.62
N ASP A 45 -0.84 -14.83 8.18
CA ASP A 45 -1.57 -14.94 6.93
C ASP A 45 -3.05 -15.24 7.16
N VAL A 46 -3.87 -14.83 6.20
CA VAL A 46 -5.29 -15.14 6.08
C VAL A 46 -5.47 -16.05 4.87
N SER A 47 -6.06 -17.22 5.12
CA SER A 47 -6.40 -18.15 4.05
C SER A 47 -7.39 -17.51 3.07
N ARG A 48 -7.09 -17.56 1.78
CA ARG A 48 -7.99 -17.08 0.71
C ARG A 48 -9.32 -17.85 0.67
N LYS A 49 -9.44 -19.00 1.35
CA LYS A 49 -10.70 -19.72 1.53
C LYS A 49 -11.70 -18.97 2.43
N LEU A 50 -11.21 -18.12 3.34
CA LEU A 50 -12.01 -17.28 4.23
C LEU A 50 -12.41 -15.94 3.59
N LEU A 51 -11.88 -15.64 2.41
CA LEU A 51 -12.09 -14.38 1.70
C LEU A 51 -13.14 -14.56 0.59
N PRO A 52 -13.78 -13.46 0.16
CA PRO A 52 -14.66 -13.47 -1.01
C PRO A 52 -13.97 -14.03 -2.27
N SER A 53 -14.76 -14.55 -3.22
CA SER A 53 -14.25 -15.28 -4.39
C SER A 53 -13.30 -14.46 -5.28
N ASN A 54 -13.45 -13.14 -5.36
CA ASN A 54 -12.57 -12.23 -6.09
C ASN A 54 -11.15 -12.13 -5.49
N TYR A 55 -10.91 -12.67 -4.29
CA TYR A 55 -9.57 -12.80 -3.69
C TYR A 55 -8.93 -14.17 -3.93
N LYS A 56 -9.54 -15.07 -4.71
CA LYS A 56 -8.90 -16.32 -5.13
C LYS A 56 -8.14 -16.10 -6.43
N TYR A 57 -6.95 -16.69 -6.53
CA TYR A 57 -6.19 -16.63 -7.76
C TYR A 57 -6.91 -17.37 -8.88
N ASN A 58 -7.09 -16.68 -10.01
CA ASN A 58 -7.52 -17.23 -11.28
C ASN A 58 -6.53 -16.78 -12.35
N ASN A 59 -6.01 -17.71 -13.16
CA ASN A 59 -5.03 -17.42 -14.20
C ASN A 59 -3.82 -16.56 -13.77
N TRP A 60 -3.30 -16.73 -12.54
CA TRP A 60 -2.18 -15.91 -12.01
C TRP A 60 -2.47 -14.41 -11.86
N ASN A 61 -3.74 -14.02 -11.71
CA ASN A 61 -4.17 -12.64 -11.46
C ASN A 61 -3.75 -12.11 -10.05
N LEU A 62 -4.26 -10.93 -9.67
CA LEU A 62 -3.99 -10.27 -8.38
C LEU A 62 -2.50 -9.97 -8.15
N ALA A 63 -1.78 -9.64 -9.24
CA ALA A 63 -0.35 -9.40 -9.24
C ALA A 63 0.46 -10.55 -8.62
N ALA A 64 0.10 -11.80 -8.89
CA ALA A 64 0.82 -12.96 -8.38
C ALA A 64 2.31 -12.89 -8.77
N VAL A 65 2.57 -12.59 -10.04
CA VAL A 65 3.91 -12.55 -10.65
C VAL A 65 4.26 -11.13 -11.07
N ARG A 66 5.53 -10.78 -10.85
CA ARG A 66 6.11 -9.48 -11.21
C ARG A 66 7.22 -9.62 -12.25
N GLY A 67 8.04 -10.67 -12.16
CA GLY A 67 9.16 -10.86 -13.08
C GLY A 67 9.74 -12.27 -13.07
N SER A 68 10.67 -12.52 -13.99
CA SER A 68 11.53 -13.70 -13.99
C SER A 68 13.00 -13.32 -14.11
N VAL A 69 13.88 -14.23 -13.71
CA VAL A 69 15.33 -14.14 -13.96
C VAL A 69 15.86 -15.53 -14.29
N GLU A 70 16.71 -15.63 -15.31
CA GLU A 70 17.42 -16.86 -15.64
C GLU A 70 18.53 -17.12 -14.62
N ILE A 71 18.64 -18.36 -14.12
CA ILE A 71 19.68 -18.77 -13.17
C ILE A 71 20.68 -19.77 -13.76
N ASP A 72 20.28 -20.52 -14.77
CA ASP A 72 21.11 -21.42 -15.57
C ASP A 72 20.42 -21.65 -16.91
N SER A 73 21.05 -22.41 -17.82
CA SER A 73 20.57 -22.58 -19.20
C SER A 73 19.25 -23.34 -19.35
N VAL A 74 18.66 -23.82 -18.25
CA VAL A 74 17.40 -24.61 -18.25
C VAL A 74 16.42 -24.19 -17.17
N SER A 75 16.80 -23.24 -16.30
CA SER A 75 16.02 -22.86 -15.11
C SER A 75 15.89 -21.35 -14.99
N HIS A 76 14.68 -20.93 -14.68
CA HIS A 76 14.31 -19.57 -14.34
C HIS A 76 13.75 -19.51 -12.92
N LEU A 77 13.91 -18.35 -12.27
CA LEU A 77 13.17 -18.00 -11.07
C LEU A 77 12.05 -17.05 -11.45
N MET A 78 10.82 -17.42 -11.16
CA MET A 78 9.66 -16.55 -11.26
C MET A 78 9.35 -15.98 -9.87
N TYR A 79 9.13 -14.67 -9.79
CA TYR A 79 8.96 -13.98 -8.52
C TYR A 79 7.85 -12.93 -8.55
N GLY A 80 7.31 -12.62 -7.37
CA GLY A 80 6.30 -11.59 -7.20
C GLY A 80 5.68 -11.59 -5.80
N ASN A 81 4.37 -11.40 -5.71
CA ASN A 81 3.65 -11.46 -4.44
C ASN A 81 3.50 -12.89 -3.88
N ILE A 82 3.81 -13.90 -4.69
CA ILE A 82 3.72 -15.34 -4.32
C ILE A 82 5.06 -15.91 -3.80
N GLY A 83 6.06 -15.07 -3.52
CA GLY A 83 7.41 -15.54 -3.26
C GLY A 83 8.21 -15.77 -4.54
N ILE A 84 9.17 -16.69 -4.45
CA ILE A 84 10.03 -17.12 -5.55
C ILE A 84 9.76 -18.60 -5.83
N TRP A 85 9.58 -18.93 -7.09
CA TRP A 85 9.37 -20.30 -7.57
C TRP A 85 10.37 -20.59 -8.68
N LYS A 86 11.10 -21.69 -8.55
CA LYS A 86 12.01 -22.18 -9.60
C LYS A 86 11.19 -22.91 -10.65
N THR A 87 11.47 -22.67 -11.92
CA THR A 87 10.77 -23.25 -13.05
C THR A 87 11.70 -23.50 -14.23
N ASN A 88 11.30 -24.36 -15.17
CA ASN A 88 11.96 -24.51 -16.47
C ASN A 88 11.47 -23.49 -17.50
N ASP A 89 12.14 -23.43 -18.66
CA ASP A 89 11.87 -22.48 -19.77
C ASP A 89 10.41 -22.52 -20.27
N ASP A 90 9.77 -23.69 -20.18
CA ASP A 90 8.37 -23.93 -20.58
C ASP A 90 7.34 -23.52 -19.52
N PHE A 91 7.79 -23.08 -18.34
CA PHE A 91 6.96 -22.75 -17.18
C PHE A 91 6.10 -23.91 -16.64
N LYS A 92 6.38 -25.16 -17.00
CA LYS A 92 5.49 -26.31 -16.70
C LYS A 92 5.70 -26.90 -15.31
N ASN A 93 6.92 -26.83 -14.78
CA ASN A 93 7.27 -27.42 -13.49
C ASN A 93 7.68 -26.33 -12.52
N PHE A 94 7.09 -26.30 -11.33
CA PHE A 94 7.41 -25.31 -10.31
C PHE A 94 7.90 -25.97 -9.03
N GLU A 95 8.98 -25.44 -8.47
CA GLU A 95 9.56 -25.85 -7.19
C GLU A 95 9.60 -24.63 -6.25
N ASP A 96 9.23 -24.84 -4.98
CA ASP A 96 9.31 -23.80 -3.96
C ASP A 96 10.77 -23.35 -3.76
N PHE A 97 11.04 -22.06 -3.96
CA PHE A 97 12.37 -21.46 -3.80
C PHE A 97 12.41 -20.44 -2.65
N ASN A 98 11.54 -20.58 -1.64
CA ASN A 98 11.38 -19.62 -0.54
C ASN A 98 12.11 -19.97 0.76
N GLN A 99 12.92 -21.03 0.79
CA GLN A 99 13.59 -21.51 2.01
C GLN A 99 14.56 -20.44 2.54
N GLY A 100 14.53 -20.17 3.84
CA GLY A 100 15.27 -19.07 4.48
C GLY A 100 14.50 -17.75 4.64
N PHE A 101 13.42 -17.49 3.87
CA PHE A 101 12.56 -16.34 4.16
C PHE A 101 11.75 -16.56 5.44
N PRO A 102 11.54 -15.52 6.27
CA PRO A 102 10.62 -15.60 7.41
C PRO A 102 9.23 -16.06 7.00
N LYS A 103 8.50 -16.64 7.96
CA LYS A 103 7.11 -17.06 7.77
C LYS A 103 6.23 -15.87 7.35
N GLY A 104 5.15 -16.14 6.63
CA GLY A 104 4.17 -15.14 6.20
C GLY A 104 4.42 -14.63 4.79
N ILE A 105 3.37 -14.51 3.98
CA ILE A 105 3.52 -14.11 2.57
C ILE A 105 4.04 -12.67 2.43
N ASP A 106 3.83 -11.83 3.43
CA ASP A 106 4.33 -10.44 3.42
C ASP A 106 5.86 -10.35 3.46
N ASN A 107 6.52 -11.32 4.10
CA ASN A 107 7.98 -11.48 4.11
C ASN A 107 8.52 -12.02 2.78
N ARG A 108 7.65 -12.52 1.91
CA ARG A 108 7.97 -13.13 0.61
C ARG A 108 7.39 -12.34 -0.56
N LYS A 109 7.10 -11.04 -0.36
CA LYS A 109 6.76 -10.13 -1.46
C LYS A 109 8.02 -9.62 -2.13
N ILE A 110 8.27 -10.10 -3.33
CA ILE A 110 9.51 -9.87 -4.09
C ILE A 110 9.28 -8.82 -5.17
N TYR A 111 10.13 -7.80 -5.18
CA TYR A 111 10.06 -6.69 -6.13
C TYR A 111 11.03 -6.81 -7.29
N SER A 112 12.22 -7.38 -7.04
CA SER A 112 13.26 -7.59 -8.03
C SER A 112 14.17 -8.74 -7.59
N VAL A 113 14.66 -9.52 -8.54
CA VAL A 113 15.66 -10.57 -8.32
C VAL A 113 16.73 -10.43 -9.39
N VAL A 114 17.99 -10.44 -8.96
CA VAL A 114 19.15 -10.30 -9.85
C VAL A 114 20.20 -11.33 -9.47
N ARG A 115 20.80 -11.98 -10.47
CA ARG A 115 22.02 -12.77 -10.28
C ARG A 115 23.23 -11.86 -10.31
N PHE A 116 24.08 -11.97 -9.31
CA PHE A 116 25.35 -11.26 -9.23
C PHE A 116 26.45 -12.27 -8.87
N LYS A 117 27.33 -12.56 -9.83
CA LYS A 117 28.35 -13.62 -9.71
C LYS A 117 27.70 -14.99 -9.44
N ASN A 118 28.10 -15.68 -8.37
CA ASN A 118 27.53 -16.97 -7.94
C ASN A 118 26.43 -16.82 -6.87
N GLU A 119 25.95 -15.60 -6.64
CA GLU A 119 24.87 -15.31 -5.70
C GLU A 119 23.65 -14.73 -6.44
N ILE A 120 22.50 -14.86 -5.81
CA ILE A 120 21.22 -14.31 -6.24
C ILE A 120 20.76 -13.36 -5.14
N PHE A 121 20.34 -12.16 -5.52
CA PHE A 121 19.82 -11.15 -4.61
C PHE A 121 18.33 -10.94 -4.84
N ALA A 122 17.55 -10.91 -3.78
CA ALA A 122 16.11 -10.65 -3.82
C ALA A 122 15.78 -9.39 -3.01
N GLY A 123 15.22 -8.41 -3.71
CA GLY A 123 14.70 -7.18 -3.12
C GLY A 123 13.27 -7.39 -2.68
N THR A 124 13.00 -7.29 -1.39
CA THR A 124 11.68 -7.58 -0.82
C THR A 124 11.06 -6.37 -0.14
N GLN A 125 9.79 -6.51 0.23
CA GLN A 125 9.09 -5.56 1.07
C GLN A 125 9.75 -5.33 2.44
N LEU A 126 10.45 -6.32 2.99
CA LEU A 126 10.97 -6.32 4.37
C LEU A 126 12.47 -6.61 4.43
N GLY A 127 13.23 -6.25 3.39
CA GLY A 127 14.68 -6.36 3.38
C GLY A 127 15.28 -6.81 2.05
N LEU A 128 16.61 -6.77 2.00
CA LEU A 128 17.42 -7.43 0.98
C LEU A 128 17.81 -8.82 1.47
N TYR A 129 17.70 -9.81 0.60
CA TYR A 129 18.14 -11.17 0.86
C TYR A 129 19.12 -11.62 -0.21
N LYS A 130 20.05 -12.49 0.17
CA LYS A 130 20.94 -13.17 -0.77
C LYS A 130 20.90 -14.68 -0.59
N ARG A 131 21.17 -15.41 -1.67
CA ARG A 131 21.26 -16.88 -1.68
C ARG A 131 22.34 -17.29 -2.67
N ASN A 132 23.16 -18.29 -2.32
CA ASN A 132 24.05 -18.90 -3.30
C ASN A 132 23.21 -19.69 -4.33
N VAL A 133 23.56 -19.65 -5.62
CA VAL A 133 22.81 -20.35 -6.68
C VAL A 133 22.60 -21.85 -6.35
N ASN A 134 23.61 -22.49 -5.77
CA ASN A 134 23.57 -23.90 -5.35
C ASN A 134 23.22 -24.10 -3.86
N GLY A 135 23.03 -23.00 -3.12
CA GLY A 135 22.70 -23.01 -1.71
C GLY A 135 21.23 -23.29 -1.46
N GLN A 136 20.89 -23.68 -0.22
CA GLN A 136 19.53 -24.04 0.16
C GLN A 136 18.71 -22.86 0.70
N ASP A 137 19.32 -21.89 1.39
CA ASP A 137 18.57 -20.87 2.12
C ASP A 137 18.90 -19.42 1.70
N TRP A 138 17.86 -18.59 1.68
CA TRP A 138 17.94 -17.13 1.64
C TRP A 138 18.42 -16.57 2.99
N GLN A 139 19.36 -15.62 2.94
CA GLN A 139 19.92 -14.94 4.10
C GLN A 139 19.62 -13.45 4.03
N LYS A 140 19.03 -12.89 5.08
CA LYS A 140 18.76 -11.45 5.17
C LYS A 140 20.06 -10.67 5.38
N LEU A 141 20.23 -9.59 4.62
CA LEU A 141 21.37 -8.69 4.75
C LEU A 141 21.01 -7.46 5.58
N THR A 142 21.95 -7.01 6.40
CA THR A 142 21.85 -5.75 7.13
C THR A 142 22.37 -4.61 6.25
N LEU A 143 21.54 -3.62 6.00
CA LEU A 143 21.89 -2.46 5.18
C LEU A 143 22.16 -1.22 6.04
N PRO A 144 23.00 -0.27 5.60
CA PRO A 144 23.30 0.96 6.32
C PRO A 144 22.17 2.03 6.23
N VAL A 145 20.92 1.58 6.35
CA VAL A 145 19.70 2.41 6.27
C VAL A 145 18.69 1.97 7.33
N LYS A 146 17.88 2.92 7.83
CA LYS A 146 16.84 2.62 8.84
C LYS A 146 15.64 1.86 8.26
N LYS A 147 15.26 2.16 7.01
CA LYS A 147 14.16 1.50 6.30
C LYS A 147 14.74 0.62 5.20
N ASP A 148 14.60 -0.69 5.36
CA ASP A 148 15.23 -1.72 4.53
C ASP A 148 14.33 -2.24 3.39
N ARG A 149 13.18 -1.58 3.13
CA ARG A 149 12.34 -1.90 1.97
C ARG A 149 13.10 -1.63 0.67
N ILE A 150 13.25 -2.68 -0.14
CA ILE A 150 13.88 -2.59 -1.45
C ILE A 150 12.81 -2.29 -2.50
N ALA A 151 13.07 -1.30 -3.32
CA ALA A 151 12.20 -0.90 -4.43
C ALA A 151 12.62 -1.62 -5.73
N ASP A 152 13.92 -1.73 -5.96
CA ASP A 152 14.47 -2.40 -7.14
C ASP A 152 15.93 -2.84 -6.92
N ILE A 153 16.40 -3.74 -7.77
CA ILE A 153 17.79 -4.18 -7.85
C ILE A 153 18.18 -4.16 -9.32
N ALA A 154 19.36 -3.60 -9.62
CA ALA A 154 19.92 -3.57 -10.97
C ALA A 154 21.43 -3.83 -10.93
N LEU A 155 22.02 -4.00 -12.11
CA LEU A 155 23.46 -4.10 -12.29
C LEU A 155 23.97 -2.91 -13.09
N LYS A 156 25.20 -2.52 -12.77
CA LYS A 156 26.04 -1.64 -13.58
C LYS A 156 27.41 -2.32 -13.65
N ASN A 157 27.71 -2.99 -14.77
CA ASN A 157 28.92 -3.81 -14.91
C ASN A 157 29.08 -4.75 -13.69
N ASP A 158 30.22 -4.70 -13.00
CA ASP A 158 30.52 -5.49 -11.79
C ASP A 158 29.98 -4.87 -10.48
N THR A 159 29.08 -3.89 -10.56
CA THR A 159 28.50 -3.21 -9.40
C THR A 159 27.02 -3.54 -9.28
N LEU A 160 26.65 -4.06 -8.12
CA LEU A 160 25.27 -4.26 -7.69
C LEU A 160 24.67 -2.93 -7.24
N LEU A 161 23.50 -2.60 -7.78
CA LEU A 161 22.72 -1.42 -7.41
C LEU A 161 21.50 -1.87 -6.62
N ILE A 162 21.37 -1.43 -5.37
CA ILE A 162 20.21 -1.68 -4.52
C ILE A 162 19.47 -0.37 -4.30
N LEU A 163 18.27 -0.27 -4.88
CA LEU A 163 17.43 0.90 -4.72
C LEU A 163 16.47 0.68 -3.55
N THR A 164 16.62 1.48 -2.50
CA THR A 164 15.58 1.61 -1.47
C THR A 164 14.59 2.70 -1.88
N ARG A 165 13.56 2.94 -1.07
CA ARG A 165 12.63 4.05 -1.30
C ARG A 165 13.23 5.45 -1.13
N HIS A 166 14.45 5.54 -0.57
CA HIS A 166 15.08 6.80 -0.17
C HIS A 166 16.49 6.97 -0.74
N TYR A 167 17.27 5.89 -0.79
CA TYR A 167 18.69 5.89 -1.14
C TYR A 167 19.00 4.85 -2.20
N LEU A 168 20.02 5.12 -3.00
CA LEU A 168 20.73 4.12 -3.79
C LEU A 168 21.87 3.55 -2.95
N LEU A 169 22.05 2.24 -2.94
CA LEU A 169 23.22 1.59 -2.37
C LEU A 169 24.00 0.88 -3.48
N THR A 170 25.32 0.88 -3.39
CA THR A 170 26.19 0.18 -4.34
C THR A 170 27.07 -0.84 -3.63
N SER A 171 27.36 -1.95 -4.30
CA SER A 171 28.30 -2.96 -3.80
C SER A 171 29.00 -3.68 -4.96
N THR A 172 30.31 -3.89 -4.85
CA THR A 172 31.10 -4.67 -5.81
C THR A 172 31.34 -6.11 -5.36
N ASN A 173 31.09 -6.41 -4.07
CA ASN A 173 31.29 -7.73 -3.48
C ASN A 173 30.00 -8.40 -2.97
N GLY A 174 28.87 -7.68 -2.97
CA GLY A 174 27.57 -8.20 -2.53
C GLY A 174 27.39 -8.23 -1.01
N ASN A 175 28.35 -7.71 -0.23
CA ASN A 175 28.34 -7.74 1.24
C ASN A 175 28.49 -6.34 1.84
N ASP A 176 29.40 -5.53 1.31
CA ASP A 176 29.64 -4.17 1.77
C ASP A 176 28.87 -3.19 0.89
N PHE A 177 27.98 -2.41 1.51
CA PHE A 177 27.10 -1.49 0.81
C PHE A 177 27.45 -0.04 1.11
N HIS A 178 27.78 0.72 0.08
CA HIS A 178 27.97 2.16 0.18
C HIS A 178 26.65 2.89 -0.08
N LYS A 179 26.24 3.75 0.85
CA LYS A 179 25.00 4.52 0.74
C LYS A 179 25.21 5.81 -0.02
N ILE A 180 24.40 6.04 -1.06
CA ILE A 180 24.38 7.25 -1.88
C ILE A 180 23.04 7.97 -1.69
N GLN A 181 23.10 9.22 -1.25
CA GLN A 181 21.98 10.14 -1.34
C GLN A 181 22.05 10.84 -2.69
N LEU A 182 21.00 10.68 -3.50
CA LEU A 182 20.95 11.29 -4.82
C LEU A 182 20.82 12.83 -4.69
N PRO A 183 21.46 13.61 -5.59
CA PRO A 183 21.30 15.05 -5.67
C PRO A 183 19.84 15.48 -5.84
N GLU A 184 19.54 16.75 -5.53
CA GLU A 184 18.22 17.31 -5.78
C GLU A 184 17.86 17.28 -7.27
N PRO A 185 16.58 17.08 -7.62
CA PRO A 185 16.13 17.26 -8.99
C PRO A 185 16.13 18.75 -9.37
N VAL A 186 16.21 19.03 -10.66
CA VAL A 186 16.03 20.40 -11.18
C VAL A 186 14.67 20.95 -10.74
N GLY A 187 14.68 22.18 -10.21
CA GLY A 187 13.47 22.85 -9.73
C GLY A 187 12.91 22.29 -8.42
N TYR A 188 13.73 21.59 -7.63
CA TYR A 188 13.33 21.08 -6.31
C TYR A 188 12.76 22.18 -5.41
N LYS A 189 11.62 21.87 -4.79
CA LYS A 189 10.98 22.68 -3.76
C LYS A 189 10.70 21.80 -2.57
N LYS A 190 10.82 22.36 -1.36
CA LYS A 190 10.56 21.67 -0.10
C LYS A 190 9.05 21.53 0.18
N GLU A 191 8.37 20.85 -0.72
CA GLU A 191 6.93 20.61 -0.73
C GLU A 191 6.62 19.11 -0.85
N THR A 192 5.46 18.70 -0.36
CA THR A 192 4.94 17.33 -0.50
C THR A 192 3.48 17.36 -0.94
N GLY A 193 2.98 16.24 -1.45
CA GLY A 193 1.56 16.11 -1.82
C GLY A 193 0.66 16.20 -0.59
N LEU A 194 -0.44 16.93 -0.69
CA LEU A 194 -1.43 17.04 0.40
C LEU A 194 -2.01 15.67 0.79
N PHE A 195 -2.13 14.76 -0.18
CA PHE A 195 -2.45 13.34 0.08
C PHE A 195 -1.45 12.69 1.03
N ASN A 196 -0.15 12.85 0.80
CA ASN A 196 0.90 12.27 1.65
C ASN A 196 0.85 12.88 3.06
N THR A 197 0.62 14.18 3.17
CA THR A 197 0.45 14.84 4.48
C THR A 197 -0.72 14.26 5.26
N PHE A 198 -1.88 14.05 4.61
CA PHE A 198 -3.03 13.43 5.27
C PHE A 198 -2.78 11.96 5.60
N TRP A 199 -2.05 11.23 4.74
CA TRP A 199 -1.68 9.84 4.97
C TRP A 199 -0.77 9.68 6.20
N GLU A 200 0.30 10.47 6.28
CA GLU A 200 1.22 10.44 7.42
C GLU A 200 0.56 10.96 8.71
N LEU A 201 -0.35 11.93 8.61
CA LEU A 201 -1.13 12.40 9.75
C LEU A 201 -2.13 11.35 10.25
N HIS A 202 -2.81 10.64 9.34
CA HIS A 202 -3.79 9.61 9.66
C HIS A 202 -3.16 8.34 10.25
N SER A 203 -2.01 7.92 9.72
CA SER A 203 -1.24 6.78 10.24
C SER A 203 -0.44 7.13 11.50
N GLY A 204 -0.17 8.42 11.71
CA GLY A 204 0.70 8.90 12.78
C GLY A 204 2.19 8.88 12.41
N GLU A 205 2.55 8.39 11.22
CA GLU A 205 3.92 8.38 10.70
C GLU A 205 4.54 9.77 10.64
N LEU A 206 3.73 10.84 10.57
CA LEU A 206 4.18 12.23 10.57
C LEU A 206 5.11 12.54 11.76
N PHE A 207 4.91 11.87 12.90
CA PHE A 207 5.75 12.01 14.11
C PHE A 207 6.54 10.74 14.43
N GLY A 208 6.74 9.86 13.45
CA GLY A 208 7.40 8.56 13.61
C GLY A 208 6.64 7.62 14.57
N LEU A 209 7.39 6.78 15.29
CA LEU A 209 6.82 5.78 16.20
C LEU A 209 5.91 6.39 17.30
N PRO A 210 6.26 7.50 17.97
CA PRO A 210 5.35 8.14 18.94
C PRO A 210 4.00 8.52 18.33
N GLY A 211 3.98 9.04 17.10
CA GLY A 211 2.75 9.39 16.41
C GLY A 211 1.91 8.17 16.02
N GLN A 212 2.56 7.11 15.52
CA GLN A 212 1.88 5.84 15.23
C GLN A 212 1.20 5.27 16.50
N LEU A 213 1.92 5.24 17.63
CA LEU A 213 1.37 4.78 18.91
C LEU A 213 0.21 5.66 19.40
N ALA A 214 0.24 6.97 19.14
CA ALA A 214 -0.87 7.86 19.45
C ALA A 214 -2.11 7.55 18.59
N VAL A 215 -1.93 7.26 17.30
CA VAL A 215 -3.02 6.83 16.42
C VAL A 215 -3.58 5.46 16.82
N ASP A 216 -2.73 4.53 17.27
CA ASP A 216 -3.20 3.25 17.80
C ASP A 216 -4.05 3.44 19.06
N LEU A 217 -3.63 4.35 19.95
CA LEU A 217 -4.44 4.75 21.11
C LEU A 217 -5.78 5.34 20.66
N PHE A 218 -5.82 6.15 19.61
CA PHE A 218 -7.09 6.65 19.04
C PHE A 218 -7.98 5.52 18.51
N GLY A 219 -7.39 4.48 17.91
CA GLY A 219 -8.07 3.25 17.53
C GLY A 219 -8.68 2.53 18.73
N LEU A 220 -7.90 2.30 19.79
CA LEU A 220 -8.37 1.67 21.03
C LEU A 220 -9.48 2.49 21.71
N VAL A 221 -9.34 3.81 21.74
CA VAL A 221 -10.37 4.73 22.23
C VAL A 221 -11.63 4.63 21.38
N THR A 222 -11.52 4.53 20.06
CA THR A 222 -12.68 4.36 19.16
C THR A 222 -13.42 3.05 19.45
N ILE A 223 -12.69 1.95 19.64
CA ILE A 223 -13.27 0.66 20.03
C ILE A 223 -13.99 0.79 21.38
N PHE A 224 -13.33 1.40 22.37
CA PHE A 224 -13.92 1.65 23.68
C PHE A 224 -15.21 2.46 23.59
N LEU A 225 -15.22 3.57 22.83
CA LEU A 225 -16.40 4.42 22.66
C LEU A 225 -17.53 3.70 21.92
N ALA A 226 -17.21 2.90 20.90
CA ALA A 226 -18.19 2.08 20.18
C ALA A 226 -18.86 1.05 21.11
N ILE A 227 -18.06 0.28 21.87
CA ILE A 227 -18.57 -0.74 22.80
C ILE A 227 -19.39 -0.09 23.92
N THR A 228 -18.85 0.94 24.58
CA THR A 228 -19.56 1.62 25.68
C THR A 228 -20.82 2.34 25.21
N GLY A 229 -20.84 2.86 23.98
CA GLY A 229 -22.02 3.43 23.33
C GLY A 229 -23.12 2.39 23.10
N LEU A 230 -22.76 1.23 22.54
CA LEU A 230 -23.70 0.10 22.35
C LEU A 230 -24.23 -0.42 23.69
N LEU A 231 -23.36 -0.59 24.71
CA LEU A 231 -23.78 -0.99 26.05
C LEU A 231 -24.78 0.00 26.65
N HIS A 232 -24.54 1.31 26.49
CA HIS A 232 -25.48 2.35 26.94
C HIS A 232 -26.85 2.24 26.25
N PHE A 233 -26.87 1.88 24.97
CA PHE A 233 -28.10 1.65 24.21
C PHE A 233 -28.89 0.41 24.69
N PHE A 234 -28.20 -0.70 25.01
CA PHE A 234 -28.85 -1.95 25.41
C PHE A 234 -29.23 -2.02 26.90
N PHE A 235 -28.48 -1.38 27.80
CA PHE A 235 -28.75 -1.44 29.25
C PHE A 235 -30.20 -1.11 29.66
N PRO A 236 -30.86 -0.05 29.15
CA PRO A 236 -32.25 0.23 29.50
C PRO A 236 -33.22 -0.92 29.18
N LYS A 237 -33.02 -1.63 28.06
CA LYS A 237 -33.85 -2.77 27.66
C LYS A 237 -33.62 -3.96 28.59
N ILE A 238 -32.36 -4.25 28.91
CA ILE A 238 -31.97 -5.35 29.81
C ILE A 238 -32.52 -5.12 31.22
N ILE A 239 -32.37 -3.89 31.76
CA ILE A 239 -32.87 -3.52 33.09
C ILE A 239 -34.39 -3.64 33.15
N ARG A 240 -35.12 -3.16 32.13
CA ARG A 240 -36.59 -3.31 32.05
C ARG A 240 -37.01 -4.78 32.04
N ARG A 241 -36.34 -5.64 31.27
CA ARG A 241 -36.61 -7.09 31.23
C ARG A 241 -36.34 -7.78 32.57
N ARG A 242 -35.25 -7.41 33.28
CA ARG A 242 -34.94 -7.98 34.60
C ARG A 242 -35.90 -7.51 35.69
N LYS A 243 -36.31 -6.23 35.67
CA LYS A 243 -37.35 -5.72 36.58
C LYS A 243 -38.67 -6.47 36.41
N LYS A 244 -39.08 -6.76 35.17
CA LYS A 244 -40.26 -7.59 34.88
C LYS A 244 -40.16 -9.03 35.41
N LYS A 245 -38.94 -9.55 35.61
CA LYS A 245 -38.69 -10.87 36.19
C LYS A 245 -38.36 -10.80 37.70
N GLU A 246 -38.65 -9.66 38.34
CA GLU A 246 -38.42 -9.40 39.77
C GLU A 246 -36.97 -9.64 40.24
N LYS A 247 -36.00 -9.60 39.32
CA LYS A 247 -34.58 -9.80 39.65
C LYS A 247 -33.95 -8.50 40.12
N LYS A 248 -32.97 -8.59 41.04
CA LYS A 248 -32.16 -7.44 41.50
C LYS A 248 -31.49 -6.73 40.32
N VAL A 249 -31.62 -5.40 40.24
CA VAL A 249 -31.07 -4.55 39.16
C VAL A 249 -30.13 -3.44 39.63
N SER A 250 -29.90 -3.29 40.94
CA SER A 250 -29.05 -2.23 41.52
C SER A 250 -27.66 -2.19 40.88
N ASN A 251 -27.00 -3.35 40.76
CA ASN A 251 -25.67 -3.46 40.17
C ASN A 251 -25.66 -3.00 38.70
N LEU A 252 -26.64 -3.43 37.89
CA LEU A 252 -26.78 -3.02 36.49
C LEU A 252 -27.02 -1.51 36.32
N VAL A 253 -27.78 -0.90 37.22
CA VAL A 253 -27.98 0.55 37.23
C VAL A 253 -26.67 1.28 37.57
N GLY A 254 -25.90 0.76 38.53
CA GLY A 254 -24.56 1.25 38.86
C GLY A 254 -23.61 1.17 37.66
N THR A 255 -23.47 -0.02 37.06
CA THR A 255 -22.64 -0.24 35.87
C THR A 255 -23.04 0.68 34.71
N LYS A 256 -24.35 0.89 34.47
CA LYS A 256 -24.82 1.81 33.42
C LYS A 256 -24.33 3.25 33.67
N LYS A 257 -24.38 3.73 34.92
CA LYS A 257 -23.91 5.09 35.28
C LYS A 257 -22.40 5.21 35.08
N VAL A 258 -21.62 4.21 35.53
CA VAL A 258 -20.16 4.19 35.37
C VAL A 258 -19.76 4.13 33.89
N ASN A 259 -20.40 3.28 33.09
CA ASN A 259 -20.20 3.19 31.64
C ASN A 259 -20.44 4.55 30.96
N LEU A 260 -21.57 5.21 31.27
CA LEU A 260 -21.87 6.53 30.70
C LEU A 260 -20.85 7.59 31.13
N ARG A 261 -20.41 7.57 32.39
CA ARG A 261 -19.39 8.50 32.89
C ARG A 261 -18.10 8.36 32.08
N TRP A 262 -17.58 7.15 31.95
CA TRP A 262 -16.33 6.92 31.21
C TRP A 262 -16.46 7.19 29.71
N HIS A 263 -17.58 6.79 29.08
CA HIS A 263 -17.87 7.13 27.69
C HIS A 263 -17.80 8.64 27.46
N ASN A 264 -18.40 9.44 28.35
CA ASN A 264 -18.39 10.89 28.26
C ASN A 264 -17.01 11.50 28.51
N VAL A 265 -16.29 11.02 29.53
CA VAL A 265 -14.95 11.55 29.88
C VAL A 265 -13.95 11.26 28.77
N VAL A 266 -13.84 10.00 28.36
CA VAL A 266 -12.92 9.59 27.29
C VAL A 266 -13.31 10.25 25.98
N GLY A 267 -14.61 10.26 25.65
CA GLY A 267 -15.12 10.90 24.45
C GLY A 267 -14.75 12.38 24.39
N TYR A 268 -14.90 13.11 25.49
CA TYR A 268 -14.55 14.53 25.55
C TYR A 268 -13.05 14.80 25.44
N ILE A 269 -12.22 14.03 26.14
CA ILE A 269 -10.74 14.19 26.11
C ILE A 269 -10.21 13.99 24.68
N PHE A 270 -10.71 12.97 23.98
CA PHE A 270 -10.17 12.57 22.68
C PHE A 270 -10.90 13.14 21.46
N VAL A 271 -12.03 13.84 21.63
CA VAL A 271 -12.89 14.24 20.50
C VAL A 271 -12.14 15.03 19.43
N LEU A 272 -11.27 15.97 19.83
CA LEU A 272 -10.51 16.78 18.88
C LEU A 272 -9.58 15.90 18.02
N PHE A 273 -8.84 15.01 18.67
CA PHE A 273 -7.91 14.10 18.00
C PHE A 273 -8.65 13.12 17.08
N LEU A 274 -9.79 12.59 17.53
CA LEU A 274 -10.62 11.70 16.70
C LEU A 274 -11.22 12.42 15.49
N ILE A 275 -11.61 13.69 15.63
CA ILE A 275 -12.08 14.50 14.51
C ILE A 275 -10.95 14.69 13.48
N ILE A 276 -9.76 15.10 13.92
CA ILE A 276 -8.61 15.30 13.02
C ILE A 276 -8.25 13.99 12.31
N ASN A 277 -8.15 12.89 13.06
CA ASN A 277 -7.80 11.59 12.49
C ASN A 277 -8.86 11.05 11.52
N THR A 278 -10.15 11.24 11.84
CA THR A 278 -11.25 10.84 10.94
C THR A 278 -11.26 11.71 9.68
N PHE A 279 -11.04 13.02 9.84
CA PHE A 279 -11.01 13.97 8.75
C PHE A 279 -9.84 13.69 7.79
N SER A 280 -8.63 13.45 8.30
CA SER A 280 -7.49 13.08 7.45
C SER A 280 -7.77 11.77 6.71
N GLY A 281 -8.25 10.73 7.41
CA GLY A 281 -8.53 9.42 6.84
C GLY A 281 -9.61 9.42 5.75
N MET A 282 -10.72 10.13 5.94
CA MET A 282 -11.82 10.14 4.95
C MET A 282 -11.42 10.80 3.62
N HIS A 283 -10.44 11.70 3.63
CA HIS A 283 -9.93 12.36 2.42
C HIS A 283 -8.92 11.52 1.63
N LEU A 284 -8.48 10.38 2.17
CA LEU A 284 -7.56 9.46 1.47
C LEU A 284 -8.28 8.60 0.41
N ARG A 285 -9.60 8.76 0.24
CA ARG A 285 -10.40 7.98 -0.71
C ARG A 285 -11.35 8.86 -1.54
N PRO A 286 -11.66 8.49 -2.79
CA PRO A 286 -12.66 9.18 -3.59
C PRO A 286 -14.04 9.19 -2.92
N PRO A 287 -14.87 10.23 -3.14
CA PRO A 287 -14.60 11.40 -3.98
C PRO A 287 -13.75 12.48 -3.29
N LEU A 288 -13.55 12.39 -1.98
CA LEU A 288 -12.86 13.42 -1.18
C LEU A 288 -11.36 13.54 -1.48
N LEU A 289 -10.77 12.49 -2.04
CA LEU A 289 -9.39 12.47 -2.54
C LEU A 289 -9.18 13.41 -3.75
N ILE A 290 -10.17 13.52 -4.63
CA ILE A 290 -10.07 14.25 -5.91
C ILE A 290 -9.55 15.70 -5.73
N PRO A 291 -10.11 16.53 -4.82
CA PRO A 291 -9.66 17.91 -4.65
C PRO A 291 -8.26 18.06 -4.05
N ILE A 292 -7.67 16.99 -3.49
CA ILE A 292 -6.36 17.03 -2.83
C ILE A 292 -5.26 16.27 -3.59
N ALA A 293 -5.62 15.37 -4.53
CA ALA A 293 -4.70 14.44 -5.17
C ALA A 293 -3.48 15.11 -5.83
N ASN A 294 -3.71 16.25 -6.50
CA ASN A 294 -2.67 16.97 -7.24
C ASN A 294 -2.17 18.23 -6.53
N LYS A 295 -2.59 18.48 -5.28
CA LYS A 295 -2.16 19.67 -4.52
C LYS A 295 -0.86 19.38 -3.79
N LYS A 296 0.09 20.31 -3.88
CA LYS A 296 1.30 20.33 -3.06
C LYS A 296 1.16 21.35 -1.93
N VAL A 297 1.79 21.04 -0.80
CA VAL A 297 1.86 21.90 0.39
C VAL A 297 3.29 21.90 0.93
N GLY A 298 3.67 22.97 1.63
CA GLY A 298 4.96 23.04 2.32
C GLY A 298 5.10 21.92 3.35
N ILE A 299 6.31 21.36 3.47
CA ILE A 299 6.60 20.34 4.47
C ILE A 299 6.51 20.95 5.87
N ILE A 300 5.83 20.25 6.79
CA ILE A 300 5.68 20.70 8.18
C ILE A 300 7.04 20.52 8.90
N PRO A 301 7.64 21.58 9.48
CA PRO A 301 8.94 21.49 10.13
C PRO A 301 8.97 20.49 11.29
N ASN A 302 10.12 19.87 11.54
CA ASN A 302 10.36 18.91 12.63
C ASN A 302 9.46 17.67 12.59
N THR A 303 8.92 17.33 11.43
CA THR A 303 8.17 16.09 11.22
C THR A 303 9.03 15.03 10.53
N HIS A 304 8.56 13.79 10.49
CA HIS A 304 9.20 12.70 9.75
C HIS A 304 9.35 13.00 8.25
N MET A 305 8.46 13.83 7.68
CA MET A 305 8.56 14.30 6.29
C MET A 305 9.64 15.37 6.08
N ASP A 306 10.10 16.04 7.15
CA ASP A 306 11.16 17.06 7.11
C ASP A 306 12.55 16.43 6.97
N SER A 307 12.70 15.65 5.90
CA SER A 307 13.94 14.95 5.56
C SER A 307 14.86 15.87 4.76
N PRO A 308 16.18 15.86 5.02
CA PRO A 308 17.15 16.51 4.14
C PRO A 308 17.33 15.76 2.81
N ASN A 309 16.73 14.57 2.66
CA ASN A 309 16.77 13.79 1.42
C ASN A 309 15.60 14.18 0.50
N PRO A 310 15.85 14.79 -0.67
CA PRO A 310 14.79 15.20 -1.62
C PRO A 310 13.99 14.03 -2.19
N TRP A 311 14.55 12.81 -2.11
CA TRP A 311 13.97 11.57 -2.63
C TRP A 311 13.30 10.72 -1.55
N PHE A 312 13.02 11.28 -0.37
CA PHE A 312 12.41 10.57 0.73
C PHE A 312 11.07 9.91 0.34
N ASP A 313 11.06 8.57 0.32
CA ASP A 313 9.96 7.71 -0.14
C ASP A 313 9.53 7.90 -1.61
N LYS A 314 10.41 8.42 -2.47
CA LYS A 314 10.10 8.71 -3.89
C LYS A 314 10.67 7.72 -4.90
N LEU A 315 11.75 7.01 -4.58
CA LEU A 315 12.42 6.11 -5.54
C LEU A 315 11.62 4.82 -5.77
N ARG A 316 11.57 4.33 -7.03
CA ARG A 316 10.77 3.16 -7.43
C ARG A 316 11.57 2.13 -8.23
N ARG A 317 12.32 2.56 -9.25
CA ARG A 317 13.16 1.69 -10.11
C ARG A 317 14.43 2.41 -10.55
N VAL A 318 15.46 1.64 -10.88
CA VAL A 318 16.74 2.15 -11.39
C VAL A 318 17.20 1.30 -12.57
N HIS A 319 17.75 1.96 -13.57
CA HIS A 319 18.47 1.34 -14.67
C HIS A 319 19.72 2.17 -14.95
N PHE A 320 20.82 1.52 -15.33
CA PHE A 320 22.01 2.20 -15.83
C PHE A 320 22.11 1.99 -17.33
N ASP A 321 22.14 3.08 -18.08
CA ASP A 321 22.34 3.09 -19.52
C ASP A 321 23.84 3.10 -19.80
N ASP A 322 24.39 1.93 -20.15
CA ASP A 322 25.81 1.73 -20.35
C ASP A 322 26.40 2.55 -21.50
N LYS A 323 25.61 2.92 -22.51
CA LYS A 323 26.11 3.66 -23.67
C LYS A 323 26.13 5.16 -23.42
N ASN A 324 25.05 5.70 -22.85
CA ASN A 324 24.97 7.12 -22.52
C ASN A 324 25.60 7.45 -21.16
N LYS A 325 26.09 6.45 -20.41
CA LYS A 325 26.75 6.59 -19.10
C LYS A 325 25.91 7.39 -18.10
N GLN A 326 24.63 7.03 -18.00
CA GLN A 326 23.67 7.72 -17.14
C GLN A 326 22.74 6.74 -16.42
N TYR A 327 22.26 7.15 -15.25
CA TYR A 327 21.19 6.45 -14.55
C TYR A 327 19.82 6.97 -14.98
N ILE A 328 18.85 6.08 -15.05
CA ILE A 328 17.44 6.39 -15.23
C ILE A 328 16.69 5.90 -13.99
N PHE A 329 16.09 6.82 -13.25
CA PHE A 329 15.29 6.52 -12.07
C PHE A 329 13.81 6.72 -12.36
N SER A 330 13.00 5.69 -12.08
CA SER A 330 11.56 5.86 -11.94
C SER A 330 11.25 6.26 -10.49
N THR A 331 10.43 7.29 -10.32
CA THR A 331 10.01 7.80 -9.01
C THR A 331 8.50 7.99 -8.94
N SER A 332 7.93 8.33 -7.77
CA SER A 332 6.52 8.75 -7.70
C SER A 332 6.21 10.07 -8.39
N GLU A 333 7.23 10.85 -8.75
CA GLU A 333 7.08 12.15 -9.40
C GLU A 333 7.49 12.11 -10.88
N GLY A 334 7.76 10.91 -11.42
CA GLY A 334 8.16 10.70 -12.81
C GLY A 334 9.56 10.11 -12.96
N PHE A 335 10.06 10.13 -14.19
CA PHE A 335 11.40 9.66 -14.54
C PHE A 335 12.44 10.78 -14.47
N TYR A 336 13.62 10.43 -13.96
CA TYR A 336 14.75 11.34 -13.82
C TYR A 336 16.05 10.70 -14.31
N PHE A 337 16.91 11.50 -14.92
CA PHE A 337 18.23 11.13 -15.40
C PHE A 337 19.31 11.70 -14.47
N ALA A 338 20.36 10.92 -14.22
CA ALA A 338 21.54 11.37 -13.50
C ALA A 338 22.82 10.96 -14.23
N ASP A 339 23.84 11.80 -14.20
CA ASP A 339 25.17 11.42 -14.69
C ASP A 339 25.78 10.32 -13.82
N GLU A 340 26.75 9.59 -14.38
CA GLU A 340 27.39 8.45 -13.73
C GLU A 340 27.97 8.76 -12.34
N ASN A 341 28.43 10.00 -12.14
CA ASN A 341 29.11 10.44 -10.93
C ASN A 341 28.22 11.28 -10.00
N PHE A 342 26.94 11.47 -10.33
CA PHE A 342 25.99 12.30 -9.58
C PHE A 342 26.53 13.73 -9.32
N THR A 343 27.23 14.30 -10.29
CA THR A 343 27.84 15.63 -10.18
C THR A 343 26.81 16.76 -10.32
N GLY A 344 25.74 16.50 -11.07
CA GLY A 344 24.67 17.47 -11.32
C GLY A 344 23.36 17.16 -10.60
N GLN A 345 22.43 18.11 -10.70
CA GLN A 345 21.03 17.86 -10.34
C GLN A 345 20.40 16.82 -11.27
N LEU A 346 19.49 16.02 -10.72
CA LEU A 346 18.75 15.03 -11.49
C LEU A 346 17.80 15.72 -12.49
N GLN A 347 17.92 15.37 -13.76
CA GLN A 347 17.16 15.99 -14.85
C GLN A 347 15.82 15.25 -15.04
N PRO A 348 14.66 15.92 -14.94
CA PRO A 348 13.39 15.28 -15.24
C PRO A 348 13.33 14.90 -16.72
N ALA A 349 12.70 13.77 -17.02
CA ALA A 349 12.36 13.40 -18.38
C ALA A 349 11.42 14.45 -19.00
N PHE A 350 11.83 15.02 -20.15
CA PHE A 350 11.01 16.02 -20.86
C PHE A 350 9.70 15.43 -21.41
N SER A 351 9.70 14.14 -21.73
CA SER A 351 8.52 13.34 -22.06
C SER A 351 8.67 11.94 -21.49
N GLN A 352 7.58 11.37 -20.98
CA GLN A 352 7.59 10.09 -20.28
C GLN A 352 6.23 9.37 -20.36
N PRO A 353 6.20 8.04 -20.27
CA PRO A 353 4.96 7.27 -20.22
C PRO A 353 4.24 7.47 -18.88
N PRO A 354 2.90 7.31 -18.85
CA PRO A 354 2.15 7.39 -17.61
C PRO A 354 2.48 6.20 -16.71
N VAL A 355 2.79 6.49 -15.44
CA VAL A 355 3.01 5.49 -14.40
C VAL A 355 1.97 5.67 -13.31
N SER A 356 1.24 4.59 -13.00
CA SER A 356 0.22 4.61 -11.96
C SER A 356 0.81 4.93 -10.57
N ILE A 357 -0.03 5.37 -9.62
CA ILE A 357 0.35 5.58 -8.21
C ILE A 357 0.89 4.29 -7.57
N MET A 358 0.50 3.12 -8.09
CA MET A 358 1.01 1.80 -7.67
C MET A 358 2.47 1.54 -8.11
N GLY A 359 3.03 2.44 -8.93
CA GLY A 359 4.42 2.44 -9.36
C GLY A 359 4.66 1.75 -10.69
N CYS A 360 5.92 1.80 -11.13
CA CYS A 360 6.41 1.12 -12.32
C CYS A 360 6.63 -0.37 -12.02
N ASN A 361 5.95 -1.25 -12.76
CA ASN A 361 6.00 -2.70 -12.58
C ASN A 361 6.88 -3.40 -13.61
N VAL A 362 7.06 -2.81 -14.79
CA VAL A 362 7.99 -3.28 -15.82
C VAL A 362 8.82 -2.10 -16.25
N PHE A 363 10.15 -2.21 -16.16
CA PHE A 363 11.07 -1.24 -16.73
C PHE A 363 12.23 -2.00 -17.34
N LYS A 364 12.21 -2.12 -18.67
CA LYS A 364 13.16 -2.93 -19.41
C LYS A 364 13.72 -2.12 -20.59
N SER A 365 15.04 -2.10 -20.75
CA SER A 365 15.67 -1.59 -21.97
C SER A 365 15.46 -2.60 -23.10
N LEU A 366 15.02 -2.09 -24.26
CA LEU A 366 14.95 -2.85 -25.51
C LEU A 366 16.19 -2.58 -26.36
N ASP A 367 16.62 -1.32 -26.35
CA ASP A 367 17.88 -0.85 -26.90
C ASP A 367 18.32 0.41 -26.15
N GLU A 368 19.30 1.11 -26.71
CA GLU A 368 19.94 2.30 -26.14
C GLU A 368 19.00 3.48 -25.90
N GLN A 369 17.87 3.54 -26.61
CA GLN A 369 16.94 4.68 -26.57
C GLN A 369 15.52 4.23 -26.25
N ASN A 370 15.16 2.97 -26.50
CA ASN A 370 13.82 2.46 -26.33
C ASN A 370 13.68 1.60 -25.07
N TYR A 371 12.67 1.92 -24.28
CA TYR A 371 12.35 1.27 -23.01
C TYR A 371 10.91 0.80 -23.01
N LEU A 372 10.68 -0.41 -22.51
CA LEU A 372 9.35 -0.92 -22.19
C LEU A 372 9.01 -0.53 -20.74
N VAL A 373 7.95 0.26 -20.58
CA VAL A 373 7.47 0.75 -19.29
C VAL A 373 6.05 0.26 -19.05
N GLY A 374 5.85 -0.55 -18.01
CA GLY A 374 4.55 -1.12 -17.63
C GLY A 374 4.13 -0.72 -16.21
N SER A 375 2.85 -0.37 -16.05
CA SER A 375 2.22 -0.10 -14.76
C SER A 375 0.71 -0.41 -14.82
N PHE A 376 -0.04 -0.09 -13.77
CA PHE A 376 -1.51 -0.21 -13.81
C PHE A 376 -2.17 0.77 -14.81
N SER A 377 -1.40 1.71 -15.35
CA SER A 377 -1.83 2.63 -16.41
C SER A 377 -1.65 2.07 -17.83
N GLY A 378 -1.09 0.86 -17.99
CA GLY A 378 -0.80 0.28 -19.30
C GLY A 378 0.65 -0.12 -19.47
N MET A 379 1.01 -0.49 -20.71
CA MET A 379 2.38 -0.79 -21.12
C MET A 379 2.74 0.05 -22.34
N PHE A 380 3.90 0.69 -22.29
CA PHE A 380 4.29 1.71 -23.26
C PHE A 380 5.72 1.49 -23.73
N LEU A 381 5.95 1.76 -25.02
CA LEU A 381 7.28 1.94 -25.60
C LEU A 381 7.66 3.40 -25.46
N TRP A 382 8.77 3.66 -24.79
CA TRP A 382 9.28 5.00 -24.54
C TRP A 382 10.65 5.17 -25.16
N ASN A 383 10.77 6.11 -26.10
CA ASN A 383 12.04 6.53 -26.65
C ASN A 383 12.57 7.75 -25.86
N THR A 384 13.65 7.57 -25.11
CA THR A 384 14.19 8.61 -24.21
C THR A 384 14.86 9.76 -24.94
N LYS A 385 15.32 9.54 -26.18
CA LYS A 385 15.98 10.57 -26.99
C LYS A 385 15.00 11.53 -27.67
N THR A 386 13.96 10.98 -28.30
CA THR A 386 12.92 11.75 -29.01
C THR A 386 11.75 12.13 -28.11
N GLY A 387 11.58 11.43 -26.98
CA GLY A 387 10.44 11.59 -26.09
C GLY A 387 9.17 10.91 -26.60
N ALA A 388 9.24 10.15 -27.70
CA ALA A 388 8.08 9.46 -28.24
C ALA A 388 7.59 8.38 -27.26
N VAL A 389 6.28 8.36 -27.01
CA VAL A 389 5.60 7.34 -26.19
C VAL A 389 4.51 6.70 -27.03
N HIS A 390 4.54 5.37 -27.15
CA HIS A 390 3.51 4.61 -27.86
C HIS A 390 2.92 3.56 -26.93
N ASP A 391 1.61 3.38 -26.97
CA ASP A 391 0.96 2.25 -26.32
C ASP A 391 1.43 0.94 -26.96
N PHE A 392 1.90 -0.01 -26.14
CA PHE A 392 2.52 -1.23 -26.62
C PHE A 392 1.54 -2.13 -27.40
N PHE A 393 0.26 -2.12 -27.01
CA PHE A 393 -0.75 -3.02 -27.55
C PHE A 393 -1.37 -2.49 -28.85
N THR A 394 -1.75 -1.21 -28.85
CA THR A 394 -2.39 -0.55 -29.99
C THR A 394 -1.40 0.04 -30.99
N ARG A 395 -0.13 0.18 -30.58
CA ARG A 395 0.95 0.87 -31.33
C ARG A 395 0.68 2.34 -31.62
N GLN A 396 -0.37 2.91 -31.04
CA GLN A 396 -0.73 4.31 -31.24
C GLN A 396 0.14 5.22 -30.35
N PRO A 397 0.48 6.44 -30.80
CA PRO A 397 1.10 7.44 -29.96
C PRO A 397 0.23 7.74 -28.73
N TYR A 398 0.86 7.83 -27.56
CA TYR A 398 0.19 8.22 -26.33
C TYR A 398 0.10 9.74 -26.22
N SER A 399 -1.10 10.24 -25.95
CA SER A 399 -1.34 11.62 -25.53
C SER A 399 -1.98 11.64 -24.14
N ALA A 400 -1.50 12.55 -23.29
CA ALA A 400 -2.09 12.70 -21.97
C ALA A 400 -3.55 13.16 -22.09
N PRO A 401 -4.51 12.50 -21.41
CA PRO A 401 -5.91 12.86 -21.52
C PRO A 401 -6.14 14.29 -20.97
N GLU A 402 -6.88 15.11 -21.73
CA GLU A 402 -7.19 16.50 -21.34
C GLU A 402 -8.07 16.62 -20.08
N ARG A 403 -8.76 15.52 -19.71
CA ARG A 403 -9.61 15.43 -18.51
C ARG A 403 -9.17 14.24 -17.66
N MET A 404 -9.50 14.28 -16.36
CA MET A 404 -9.33 13.14 -15.46
C MET A 404 -10.07 11.92 -16.03
N ALA A 405 -9.33 11.01 -16.64
CA ALA A 405 -9.82 9.71 -17.09
C ALA A 405 -9.85 8.72 -15.91
N SER A 406 -10.51 7.57 -16.10
CA SER A 406 -10.43 6.47 -15.12
C SER A 406 -8.96 6.16 -14.83
N PRO A 407 -8.53 6.07 -13.56
CA PRO A 407 -7.14 5.77 -13.21
C PRO A 407 -6.76 4.32 -13.52
N ILE A 408 -7.73 3.49 -13.93
CA ILE A 408 -7.55 2.09 -14.30
C ILE A 408 -7.60 2.01 -15.82
N ALA A 409 -6.45 1.68 -16.42
CA ALA A 409 -6.35 1.42 -17.85
C ALA A 409 -7.02 0.09 -18.22
N ALA A 410 -7.30 -0.11 -19.52
CA ALA A 410 -7.80 -1.38 -20.03
C ALA A 410 -6.87 -2.56 -19.68
N ASN A 411 -5.55 -2.30 -19.67
CA ASN A 411 -4.51 -3.28 -19.39
C ASN A 411 -3.72 -2.85 -18.13
N THR A 412 -3.93 -3.55 -17.02
CA THR A 412 -3.36 -3.26 -15.71
C THR A 412 -2.09 -4.08 -15.46
N VAL A 413 -0.96 -3.65 -16.02
CA VAL A 413 0.26 -4.46 -16.03
C VAL A 413 0.90 -4.58 -14.65
N THR A 414 1.04 -5.83 -14.16
CA THR A 414 1.64 -6.19 -12.88
C THR A 414 3.03 -6.79 -13.00
N GLY A 415 3.38 -7.35 -14.17
CA GLY A 415 4.66 -7.99 -14.39
C GLY A 415 4.89 -8.45 -15.83
N LEU A 416 6.13 -8.83 -16.11
CA LEU A 416 6.58 -9.38 -17.39
C LEU A 416 7.54 -10.55 -17.11
N VAL A 417 7.30 -11.70 -17.73
CA VAL A 417 8.15 -12.89 -17.64
C VAL A 417 8.61 -13.27 -19.02
N GLU A 418 9.89 -13.59 -19.13
CA GLU A 418 10.53 -14.01 -20.36
C GLU A 418 11.06 -15.42 -20.17
N GLY A 419 10.62 -16.32 -21.06
CA GLY A 419 11.26 -17.61 -21.29
C GLY A 419 12.09 -17.54 -22.57
N LYS A 420 12.63 -18.68 -23.00
CA LYS A 420 13.56 -18.76 -24.14
C LYS A 420 13.00 -18.22 -25.46
N GLU A 421 11.74 -18.53 -25.76
CA GLU A 421 11.08 -18.14 -27.02
C GLU A 421 9.76 -17.39 -26.81
N ASN A 422 9.29 -17.31 -25.56
CA ASN A 422 7.98 -16.76 -25.22
C ASN A 422 8.09 -15.65 -24.19
N VAL A 423 7.32 -14.59 -24.39
CA VAL A 423 7.17 -13.49 -23.44
C VAL A 423 5.71 -13.42 -22.99
N PHE A 424 5.52 -13.36 -21.68
CA PHE A 424 4.22 -13.26 -21.05
C PHE A 424 4.16 -11.99 -20.21
N TRP A 425 3.04 -11.27 -20.27
CA TRP A 425 2.77 -10.18 -19.34
C TRP A 425 1.60 -10.56 -18.43
N PHE A 426 1.55 -9.93 -17.26
CA PHE A 426 0.55 -10.23 -16.25
C PHE A 426 -0.36 -9.02 -16.04
N ASP A 427 -1.66 -9.23 -16.18
CA ASP A 427 -2.71 -8.29 -15.85
C ASP A 427 -3.23 -8.51 -14.42
N PHE A 428 -3.59 -7.44 -13.72
CA PHE A 428 -4.10 -7.55 -12.35
C PHE A 428 -5.42 -8.33 -12.27
N ASN A 429 -6.32 -8.17 -13.24
CA ASN A 429 -7.65 -8.78 -13.23
C ASN A 429 -7.66 -10.11 -14.00
N ASN A 430 -7.13 -10.10 -15.22
CA ASN A 430 -7.17 -11.22 -16.16
C ASN A 430 -6.01 -12.21 -15.98
N GLY A 431 -4.96 -11.82 -15.24
CA GLY A 431 -3.80 -12.67 -15.00
C GLY A 431 -2.86 -12.75 -16.19
N VAL A 432 -2.23 -13.91 -16.39
CA VAL A 432 -1.21 -14.08 -17.43
C VAL A 432 -1.80 -14.00 -18.84
N GLN A 433 -1.10 -13.30 -19.72
CA GLN A 433 -1.44 -13.07 -21.12
C GLN A 433 -0.20 -13.30 -21.98
N GLY A 434 -0.31 -14.16 -22.99
CA GLY A 434 0.76 -14.37 -23.98
C GLY A 434 0.87 -13.19 -24.94
N ILE A 435 2.09 -12.78 -25.26
CA ILE A 435 2.32 -11.83 -26.35
C ILE A 435 2.30 -12.62 -27.65
N VAL A 436 1.38 -12.27 -28.56
CA VAL A 436 1.24 -12.96 -29.86
C VAL A 436 2.52 -12.76 -30.67
N SER A 437 3.16 -13.86 -31.01
CA SER A 437 4.27 -13.90 -31.97
C SER A 437 3.86 -14.81 -33.13
N MET A 438 3.96 -14.31 -34.36
CA MET A 438 3.64 -15.06 -35.59
C MET A 438 2.24 -15.74 -35.60
N GLY A 439 1.23 -15.10 -34.99
CA GLY A 439 -0.15 -15.60 -34.99
C GLY A 439 -0.45 -16.72 -34.00
N VAL A 440 0.52 -17.15 -33.19
CA VAL A 440 0.33 -18.12 -32.10
C VAL A 440 0.40 -17.39 -30.76
N THR A 441 -0.63 -17.56 -29.93
CA THR A 441 -0.60 -17.12 -28.54
C THR A 441 -0.01 -18.25 -27.70
N PRO A 442 1.15 -18.05 -27.04
CA PRO A 442 1.71 -19.09 -26.21
C PRO A 442 0.81 -19.33 -25.00
N SER A 443 0.63 -20.60 -24.63
CA SER A 443 -0.14 -20.99 -23.45
C SER A 443 0.75 -20.96 -22.22
N PHE A 444 0.27 -20.34 -21.15
CA PHE A 444 0.90 -20.41 -19.83
C PHE A 444 0.17 -21.44 -18.96
N PRO A 445 0.86 -22.30 -18.20
CA PRO A 445 0.21 -23.35 -17.42
C PRO A 445 -0.63 -22.79 -16.28
N GLU A 446 -1.65 -23.54 -15.88
CA GLU A 446 -2.46 -23.17 -14.73
C GLU A 446 -1.66 -23.17 -13.44
N MET A 447 -1.99 -22.26 -12.54
CA MET A 447 -1.40 -22.21 -11.21
C MET A 447 -1.70 -23.51 -10.45
N SER A 448 -0.65 -24.23 -10.04
CA SER A 448 -0.78 -25.50 -9.33
C SER A 448 -1.50 -25.34 -7.97
N GLY A 449 -2.10 -26.43 -7.48
CA GLY A 449 -2.75 -26.44 -6.17
C GLY A 449 -1.79 -26.10 -5.02
N GLU A 450 -0.53 -26.53 -5.13
CA GLU A 450 0.53 -26.25 -4.17
C GLU A 450 0.83 -24.75 -4.08
N ILE A 451 1.05 -24.08 -5.22
CA ILE A 451 1.29 -22.63 -5.27
C ILE A 451 0.10 -21.87 -4.66
N ARG A 452 -1.15 -22.28 -4.98
CA ARG A 452 -2.35 -21.65 -4.43
C ARG A 452 -2.44 -21.78 -2.90
N ILE A 453 -2.09 -22.94 -2.35
CA ILE A 453 -2.09 -23.20 -0.89
C ILE A 453 -0.99 -22.38 -0.22
N ASN A 454 0.20 -22.33 -0.81
CA ASN A 454 1.37 -21.62 -0.31
C ASN A 454 1.36 -20.11 -0.59
N SER A 455 0.30 -19.58 -1.21
CA SER A 455 0.14 -18.15 -1.52
C SER A 455 -1.11 -17.53 -0.87
N PRO A 456 -1.22 -17.53 0.48
CA PRO A 456 -2.33 -16.87 1.17
C PRO A 456 -2.26 -15.33 1.03
N MET A 457 -3.15 -14.61 1.70
CA MET A 457 -3.11 -13.16 1.78
C MET A 457 -2.52 -12.75 3.14
N SER A 458 -1.58 -11.80 3.19
CA SER A 458 -1.06 -11.35 4.49
C SER A 458 -2.15 -10.67 5.32
N LEU A 459 -2.05 -10.78 6.65
CA LEU A 459 -2.99 -10.11 7.56
C LEU A 459 -3.01 -8.60 7.33
N TRP A 460 -1.85 -7.99 7.03
CA TRP A 460 -1.77 -6.57 6.67
C TRP A 460 -2.59 -6.24 5.42
N ASN A 461 -2.48 -7.05 4.35
CA ASN A 461 -3.27 -6.85 3.15
C ASN A 461 -4.77 -7.05 3.43
N ALA A 462 -5.15 -8.08 4.18
CA ALA A 462 -6.55 -8.30 4.55
C ALA A 462 -7.12 -7.13 5.37
N ALA A 463 -6.33 -6.60 6.31
CA ALA A 463 -6.67 -5.39 7.06
C ALA A 463 -6.84 -4.18 6.14
N LEU A 464 -5.95 -3.99 5.15
CA LEU A 464 -6.10 -2.94 4.15
C LEU A 464 -7.42 -3.06 3.36
N GLU A 465 -7.82 -4.25 2.94
CA GLU A 465 -9.09 -4.46 2.24
C GLU A 465 -10.31 -4.13 3.11
N ILE A 466 -10.26 -4.49 4.40
CA ILE A 466 -11.31 -4.14 5.39
C ILE A 466 -11.34 -2.62 5.63
N HIS A 467 -10.18 -2.04 5.89
CA HIS A 467 -10.04 -0.61 6.20
C HIS A 467 -10.49 0.27 5.05
N THR A 468 -10.31 -0.19 3.82
CA THR A 468 -10.65 0.58 2.61
C THR A 468 -12.04 0.25 2.07
N GLY A 469 -12.70 -0.76 2.64
CA GLY A 469 -14.03 -1.22 2.23
C GLY A 469 -14.05 -2.12 1.00
N ARG A 470 -12.91 -2.33 0.33
CA ARG A 470 -12.80 -3.20 -0.85
C ARG A 470 -13.27 -4.62 -0.58
N ILE A 471 -13.08 -5.11 0.65
CA ILE A 471 -13.58 -6.43 1.02
C ILE A 471 -15.10 -6.58 0.85
N PHE A 472 -15.86 -5.46 0.90
CA PHE A 472 -17.31 -5.44 0.74
C PHE A 472 -17.77 -5.27 -0.72
N GLU A 473 -16.85 -5.15 -1.69
CA GLU A 473 -17.19 -5.01 -3.12
C GLU A 473 -18.12 -6.12 -3.62
N HIS A 474 -17.89 -7.36 -3.18
CA HIS A 474 -18.76 -8.48 -3.54
C HIS A 474 -20.21 -8.35 -3.04
N LEU A 475 -20.49 -7.47 -2.07
CA LEU A 475 -21.83 -7.23 -1.52
C LEU A 475 -22.51 -6.01 -2.14
N VAL A 476 -21.76 -4.94 -2.40
CA VAL A 476 -22.30 -3.63 -2.81
C VAL A 476 -21.81 -3.14 -4.18
N GLY A 477 -21.02 -3.95 -4.88
CA GLY A 477 -20.41 -3.60 -6.15
C GLY A 477 -19.53 -2.34 -6.04
N PRO A 478 -19.45 -1.52 -7.10
CA PRO A 478 -18.62 -0.30 -7.14
C PRO A 478 -18.94 0.74 -6.03
N LEU A 479 -20.12 0.64 -5.40
CA LEU A 479 -20.50 1.52 -4.30
C LEU A 479 -19.62 1.35 -3.05
N TYR A 480 -18.79 0.30 -2.98
CA TYR A 480 -17.80 0.15 -1.90
C TYR A 480 -16.89 1.36 -1.78
N ILE A 481 -16.64 2.11 -2.86
CA ILE A 481 -15.79 3.32 -2.85
C ILE A 481 -16.33 4.36 -1.87
N LEU A 482 -17.65 4.39 -1.64
CA LEU A 482 -18.30 5.31 -0.72
C LEU A 482 -18.24 4.87 0.76
N TYR A 483 -17.71 3.67 1.04
CA TYR A 483 -17.55 3.12 2.39
C TYR A 483 -16.82 4.08 3.32
N VAL A 484 -15.61 4.51 2.92
CA VAL A 484 -14.76 5.39 3.75
C VAL A 484 -15.37 6.79 3.92
N PRO A 485 -15.80 7.50 2.85
CA PRO A 485 -16.42 8.82 3.00
C PRO A 485 -17.68 8.82 3.85
N PHE A 486 -18.61 7.88 3.64
CA PHE A 486 -19.85 7.83 4.43
C PHE A 486 -19.59 7.44 5.88
N ALA A 487 -18.70 6.48 6.12
CA ALA A 487 -18.28 6.15 7.48
C ALA A 487 -17.66 7.36 8.16
N GLY A 488 -16.75 8.08 7.49
CA GLY A 488 -16.12 9.30 8.01
C GLY A 488 -17.14 10.37 8.38
N ILE A 489 -18.10 10.69 7.49
CA ILE A 489 -19.18 11.65 7.78
C ILE A 489 -20.01 11.19 8.99
N CYS A 490 -20.38 9.90 9.05
CA CYS A 490 -21.13 9.37 10.18
C CYS A 490 -20.34 9.46 11.50
N ILE A 491 -19.05 9.14 11.50
CA ILE A 491 -18.18 9.25 12.68
C ILE A 491 -18.08 10.72 13.11
N LEU A 492 -17.83 11.65 12.19
CA LEU A 492 -17.77 13.08 12.49
C LEU A 492 -19.10 13.58 13.07
N LEU A 493 -20.24 13.19 12.50
CA LEU A 493 -21.55 13.53 13.04
C LEU A 493 -21.72 13.02 14.48
N VAL A 494 -21.29 11.78 14.78
CA VAL A 494 -21.37 11.20 16.13
C VAL A 494 -20.45 11.93 17.10
N LEU A 495 -19.20 12.22 16.71
CA LEU A 495 -18.22 12.92 17.54
C LEU A 495 -18.66 14.35 17.86
N ILE A 496 -19.04 15.12 16.84
CA ILE A 496 -19.49 16.51 16.96
C ILE A 496 -20.78 16.57 17.80
N SER A 497 -21.76 15.71 17.52
CA SER A 497 -23.00 15.67 18.31
C SER A 497 -22.76 15.24 19.76
N GLY A 498 -21.85 14.30 20.00
CA GLY A 498 -21.44 13.87 21.34
C GLY A 498 -20.83 15.01 22.16
N PHE A 499 -19.91 15.77 21.54
CA PHE A 499 -19.31 16.95 22.13
C PHE A 499 -20.35 18.01 22.52
N PHE A 500 -21.26 18.35 21.61
CA PHE A 500 -22.30 19.34 21.88
C PHE A 500 -23.29 18.88 22.96
N ILE A 501 -23.64 17.60 23.01
CA ILE A 501 -24.44 17.05 24.13
C ILE A 501 -23.70 17.25 25.44
N TRP A 502 -22.41 16.87 25.50
CA TRP A 502 -21.63 16.99 26.72
C TRP A 502 -21.52 18.45 27.16
N TRP A 503 -21.13 19.35 26.26
CA TRP A 503 -21.01 20.78 26.55
C TRP A 503 -22.32 21.34 27.07
N MET A 504 -23.44 21.13 26.37
CA MET A 504 -24.72 21.75 26.75
C MET A 504 -25.30 21.23 28.08
N VAL A 505 -24.97 19.99 28.44
CA VAL A 505 -25.49 19.31 29.64
C VAL A 505 -24.58 19.53 30.85
N TYR A 506 -23.26 19.55 30.66
CA TYR A 506 -22.28 19.54 31.75
C TYR A 506 -21.48 20.84 31.91
N ARG A 507 -21.42 21.72 30.91
CA ARG A 507 -20.86 23.07 31.12
C ARG A 507 -21.84 23.86 32.00
N LYS A 508 -21.49 24.02 33.27
CA LYS A 508 -22.16 24.98 34.17
C LYS A 508 -22.12 26.35 33.49
N LYS A 509 -23.22 27.10 33.59
CA LYS A 509 -23.19 28.54 33.31
C LYS A 509 -22.11 29.11 34.24
N GLY A 510 -21.01 29.59 33.65
CA GLY A 510 -20.23 30.63 34.31
C GLY A 510 -21.11 31.85 34.46
#